data_AF-A0A2M8FJQ2-F1
#
_entry.id   AF-A0A2M8FJQ2-F1
#
_cell.length_a   1.000
_cell.length_b   1.000
_cell.length_c   1.000
_cell.angle_alpha   90.00
_cell.angle_beta   90.00
_cell.angle_gamma   90.00
#
_symmetry.space_group_name_H-M   'P 1'
#
loop_
_entity.id
_entity.type
_entity.pdbx_description
1 polymer ?
#
loop_
_entity_poly.entity_id
_entity_poly.type
_entity_poly.pdbx_seq_one_letter_code
_entity_poly.pdbx_strand_id
1 'polypeptide(L)'
;MVSIVSLWLPIILSAVFVFIVSSIVHMVLPHHKNDFKKLPDEDGVMDALGKFNIPPGEYTFPYANSMKEMSAPEYKNKLSKGPVALITVMKNEVPSMTGSLILWFVYSIVRWISLRACNCRNFRMVMG
;
A
#
# COMPACT_ATOMS: atom_id res chain seq x y z
N MET A 1 30.38 -5.14 27.84
CA MET A 1 29.31 -4.65 26.95
C MET A 1 29.78 -4.80 25.51
N VAL A 2 28.96 -5.39 24.63
CA VAL A 2 29.34 -5.61 23.21
C VAL A 2 28.99 -4.35 22.42
N SER A 3 29.95 -3.78 21.70
CA SER A 3 29.74 -2.60 20.85
C SER A 3 28.83 -2.96 19.66
N ILE A 4 27.89 -2.07 19.30
CA ILE A 4 27.02 -2.28 18.13
C ILE A 4 27.81 -2.42 16.84
N VAL A 5 29.00 -1.81 16.76
CA VAL A 5 29.90 -1.91 15.62
C VAL A 5 30.38 -3.35 15.41
N SER A 6 30.55 -4.13 16.49
CA SER A 6 30.92 -5.55 16.38
C SER A 6 29.79 -6.45 15.88
N LEU A 7 28.55 -5.95 15.85
CA LEU A 7 27.37 -6.66 15.38
C LEU A 7 26.94 -6.25 13.97
N TRP A 8 27.71 -5.41 13.27
CA TRP A 8 27.34 -4.93 11.95
C TRP A 8 27.11 -6.09 10.96
N LEU A 9 28.02 -7.07 10.96
CA LEU A 9 27.97 -8.23 10.05
C LEU A 9 26.69 -9.06 10.27
N PRO A 10 26.35 -9.52 11.49
CA PRO A 10 25.10 -10.24 11.70
C PRO A 10 23.85 -9.40 11.47
N ILE A 11 23.88 -8.07 11.70
CA ILE A 11 22.75 -7.18 11.44
C ILE A 11 22.46 -7.10 9.93
N ILE A 12 23.48 -6.85 9.11
CA ILE A 12 23.34 -6.73 7.66
C ILE A 12 22.90 -8.06 7.07
N LEU A 13 23.55 -9.16 7.48
CA LEU A 13 23.22 -10.48 6.99
C LEU A 13 21.76 -10.85 7.28
N SER A 14 21.29 -10.55 8.49
CA SER A 14 19.89 -10.78 8.88
C SER A 14 18.93 -9.86 8.11
N ALA A 15 19.29 -8.59 7.89
CA ALA A 15 18.48 -7.66 7.11
C ALA A 15 18.34 -8.09 5.64
N VAL A 16 19.43 -8.54 5.01
CA VAL A 16 19.43 -9.10 3.65
C VAL A 16 18.55 -10.35 3.58
N PHE A 17 18.69 -11.26 4.55
CA PHE A 17 17.87 -12.47 4.59
C PHE A 17 16.37 -12.17 4.73
N VAL A 18 15.99 -11.32 5.69
CA VAL A 18 14.60 -10.89 5.88
C VAL A 18 14.05 -10.19 4.63
N PHE A 19 14.85 -9.34 4.01
CA PHE A 19 14.45 -8.66 2.77
C PHE A 19 14.13 -9.66 1.67
N ILE A 20 15.02 -10.63 1.41
CA ILE A 20 14.82 -11.66 0.38
C ILE A 20 13.58 -12.51 0.67
N VAL A 21 13.46 -13.06 1.88
CA VAL A 21 12.32 -13.91 2.26
C VAL A 21 11.02 -13.12 2.16
N SER A 22 11.00 -11.88 2.64
CA SER A 22 9.84 -11.00 2.54
C SER A 22 9.46 -10.70 1.10
N SER A 23 10.44 -10.45 0.22
CA SER A 23 10.19 -10.22 -1.21
C SER A 23 9.61 -11.45 -1.88
N ILE A 24 10.15 -12.64 -1.60
CA ILE A 24 9.62 -13.90 -2.16
C ILE A 24 8.18 -14.11 -1.70
N VAL A 25 7.91 -13.98 -0.40
CA VAL A 25 6.56 -14.17 0.16
C VAL A 25 5.58 -13.17 -0.48
N HIS A 26 5.96 -11.90 -0.61
CA HIS A 26 5.10 -10.87 -1.19
C HIS A 26 4.80 -11.11 -2.68
N MET A 27 5.78 -11.62 -3.43
CA MET A 27 5.63 -11.88 -4.88
C MET A 27 4.91 -13.20 -5.19
N VAL A 28 5.09 -14.23 -4.35
CA VAL A 28 4.57 -15.58 -4.61
C VAL A 28 3.13 -15.75 -4.13
N LEU A 29 2.73 -15.07 -3.05
CA LEU A 29 1.38 -15.22 -2.51
C LEU A 29 0.36 -14.46 -3.38
N PRO A 30 -0.58 -15.14 -4.06
CA PRO A 30 -1.48 -14.49 -5.02
C PRO A 30 -2.71 -13.85 -4.35
N HIS A 31 -2.56 -13.27 -3.15
CA HIS A 31 -3.69 -12.90 -2.29
C HIS A 31 -4.61 -11.81 -2.88
N HIS A 32 -4.16 -11.06 -3.90
CA HIS A 32 -4.92 -10.03 -4.61
C HIS A 32 -5.20 -10.34 -6.08
N LYS A 33 -4.90 -11.56 -6.55
CA LYS A 33 -4.97 -11.91 -7.98
C LYS A 33 -6.38 -11.77 -8.57
N ASN A 34 -7.42 -11.90 -7.74
CA ASN A 34 -8.82 -11.88 -8.16
C ASN A 34 -9.59 -10.63 -7.69
N ASP A 35 -8.89 -9.65 -7.11
CA ASP A 35 -9.52 -8.44 -6.58
C ASP A 35 -10.01 -7.51 -7.70
N PHE A 36 -9.39 -7.62 -8.87
CA PHE A 36 -9.70 -6.83 -10.06
C PHE A 36 -10.12 -7.74 -11.21
N LYS A 37 -11.12 -7.28 -11.97
CA LYS A 37 -11.56 -7.93 -13.20
C LYS A 37 -11.38 -6.95 -14.36
N LYS A 38 -10.97 -7.47 -15.51
CA LYS A 38 -10.96 -6.70 -16.75
C LYS A 38 -12.38 -6.25 -17.09
N LEU A 39 -12.54 -4.99 -17.49
CA LEU A 39 -13.81 -4.47 -17.99
C LEU A 39 -14.16 -5.14 -19.33
N PRO A 40 -15.43 -5.50 -19.59
CA PRO A 40 -15.84 -6.08 -20.86
C PRO A 40 -15.47 -5.23 -22.09
N ASP A 41 -15.55 -3.90 -21.96
CA ASP A 41 -15.12 -2.93 -22.97
C ASP A 41 -14.12 -1.94 -22.36
N GLU A 42 -12.89 -2.42 -22.14
CA GLU A 42 -11.81 -1.66 -21.50
C GLU A 42 -11.42 -0.41 -22.31
N ASP A 43 -11.19 -0.57 -23.62
CA ASP A 43 -10.75 0.51 -24.50
C ASP A 43 -11.83 1.59 -24.62
N GLY A 44 -13.10 1.20 -24.79
CA GLY A 44 -14.21 2.15 -24.87
C GLY A 44 -14.39 2.95 -23.58
N VAL A 45 -14.23 2.32 -22.41
CA VAL A 45 -14.29 3.00 -21.11
C VAL A 45 -13.08 3.92 -20.91
N MET A 46 -11.88 3.48 -21.27
CA MET A 46 -10.67 4.31 -21.19
C MET A 46 -10.78 5.56 -22.07
N ASP A 47 -11.23 5.41 -23.31
CA ASP A 47 -11.42 6.53 -24.25
C ASP A 47 -12.52 7.49 -23.79
N ALA A 48 -13.60 6.97 -23.19
CA ALA A 48 -14.68 7.80 -22.65
C ALA A 48 -14.19 8.61 -21.45
N LEU A 49 -13.51 7.97 -20.48
CA LEU A 49 -13.04 8.62 -19.26
C LEU A 49 -11.89 9.60 -19.51
N GLY A 50 -10.99 9.29 -20.45
CA GLY A 50 -9.85 10.14 -20.79
C GLY A 50 -10.25 11.57 -21.22
N LYS A 51 -11.42 11.72 -21.85
CA LYS A 51 -11.95 13.03 -22.30
C LYS A 51 -12.27 13.98 -21.16
N PHE A 52 -12.51 13.47 -19.95
CA PHE A 52 -12.90 14.28 -18.80
C PHE A 52 -11.70 14.81 -17.98
N ASN A 53 -10.47 14.37 -18.28
CA ASN A 53 -9.25 14.79 -17.57
C ASN A 53 -9.38 14.74 -16.03
N ILE A 54 -9.96 13.66 -15.51
CA ILE A 54 -10.18 13.47 -14.08
C ILE A 54 -8.81 13.41 -13.38
N PRO A 55 -8.53 14.26 -12.38
CA PRO A 55 -7.24 14.22 -11.68
C PRO A 55 -7.12 12.98 -10.78
N PRO A 56 -5.90 12.57 -10.39
CA PRO A 56 -5.71 11.47 -9.46
C PRO A 56 -6.46 11.69 -8.13
N GLY A 57 -7.18 10.67 -7.67
CA GLY A 57 -8.01 10.76 -6.47
C GLY A 57 -9.03 9.63 -6.36
N GLU A 58 -9.81 9.68 -5.29
CA GLU A 58 -10.90 8.72 -5.00
C GLU A 58 -12.24 9.37 -5.30
N TYR A 59 -13.04 8.71 -6.13
CA TYR A 59 -14.36 9.18 -6.52
C TYR A 59 -15.38 8.07 -6.39
N THR A 60 -16.63 8.46 -6.20
CA THR A 60 -17.78 7.56 -6.32
C THR A 60 -18.80 8.21 -7.22
N PHE A 61 -19.53 7.41 -7.98
CA PHE A 61 -20.72 7.89 -8.65
C PHE A 61 -21.89 6.91 -8.48
N PRO A 62 -23.11 7.43 -8.22
CA PRO A 62 -23.41 8.84 -7.93
C PRO A 62 -22.81 9.29 -6.58
N TYR A 63 -22.30 10.52 -6.53
CA TYR A 63 -21.82 11.17 -5.30
C TYR A 63 -22.95 11.96 -4.62
N ALA A 64 -22.98 11.95 -3.29
CA ALA A 64 -23.84 12.79 -2.46
C ALA A 64 -22.97 13.58 -1.47
N ASN A 65 -23.22 14.88 -1.32
CA ASN A 65 -22.48 15.74 -0.39
C ASN A 65 -22.96 15.61 1.05
N SER A 66 -24.12 14.98 1.28
CA SER A 66 -24.70 14.81 2.60
C SER A 66 -25.63 13.60 2.69
N MET A 67 -25.89 13.14 3.91
CA MET A 67 -26.87 12.08 4.18
C MET A 67 -28.29 12.44 3.71
N LYS A 68 -28.63 13.74 3.69
CA LYS A 68 -29.93 14.22 3.21
C LYS A 68 -30.07 14.01 1.71
N GLU A 69 -29.01 14.28 0.93
CA GLU A 69 -28.99 14.08 -0.53
C GLU A 69 -29.15 12.60 -0.90
N MET A 70 -28.63 11.67 -0.09
CA MET A 70 -28.81 10.24 -0.34
C MET A 70 -30.28 9.79 -0.31
N SER A 71 -31.13 10.49 0.45
CA SER A 71 -32.57 10.21 0.51
C SER A 71 -33.36 10.90 -0.60
N ALA A 72 -32.75 11.85 -1.31
CA ALA A 72 -33.40 12.63 -2.34
C ALA A 72 -33.79 11.76 -3.55
N PRO A 73 -34.93 12.04 -4.19
CA PRO A 73 -35.37 11.30 -5.36
C PRO A 73 -34.38 11.41 -6.52
N GLU A 74 -33.66 12.54 -6.69
CA GLU A 74 -32.67 12.65 -7.76
C GLU A 74 -31.49 11.68 -7.58
N TYR A 75 -31.01 11.50 -6.34
CA TYR A 75 -29.95 10.55 -6.04
C TYR A 75 -30.40 9.11 -6.32
N LYS A 76 -31.62 8.76 -5.88
CA LYS A 76 -32.23 7.44 -6.17
C LYS A 76 -32.41 7.20 -7.67
N ASN A 77 -32.75 8.23 -8.43
CA ASN A 77 -32.86 8.15 -9.88
C ASN A 77 -31.51 7.95 -10.57
N LYS A 78 -30.41 8.51 -10.03
CA LYS A 78 -29.06 8.24 -10.54
C LYS A 78 -28.63 6.80 -10.22
N LEU A 79 -28.95 6.30 -9.03
CA LEU A 79 -28.69 4.91 -8.65
C LEU A 79 -29.40 3.91 -9.58
N SER A 80 -30.68 4.16 -9.90
CA SER A 80 -31.45 3.28 -10.78
C SER A 80 -30.98 3.29 -12.23
N LYS A 81 -30.46 4.43 -12.72
CA LYS A 81 -29.83 4.53 -14.04
C LYS A 81 -28.48 3.82 -14.10
N GLY A 82 -27.72 3.87 -13.01
CA GLY A 82 -26.37 3.31 -12.92
C GLY A 82 -25.38 3.92 -13.94
N PRO A 83 -24.17 3.36 -14.05
CA PRO A 83 -23.58 2.41 -13.10
C PRO A 83 -23.30 3.04 -11.73
N VAL A 84 -23.16 2.21 -10.69
CA VAL A 84 -22.69 2.63 -9.35
C VAL A 84 -21.28 2.10 -9.16
N ALA A 85 -20.31 2.98 -8.94
CA ALA A 85 -18.92 2.59 -8.81
C ALA A 85 -18.14 3.50 -7.87
N LEU A 86 -17.12 2.92 -7.25
CA LEU A 86 -16.00 3.64 -6.67
C LEU A 86 -14.83 3.52 -7.65
N ILE A 87 -14.22 4.65 -7.99
CA ILE A 87 -13.08 4.71 -8.91
C ILE A 87 -11.89 5.38 -8.22
N THR A 88 -10.74 4.74 -8.33
CA THR A 88 -9.45 5.30 -7.94
C THR A 88 -8.72 5.71 -9.22
N VAL A 89 -8.56 7.01 -9.43
CA VAL A 89 -7.79 7.52 -10.56
C VAL A 89 -6.33 7.65 -10.13
N MET A 90 -5.45 6.97 -10.85
CA MET A 90 -4.01 7.00 -10.61
C MET A 90 -3.32 7.88 -11.66
N LYS A 91 -2.05 8.23 -11.42
CA LYS A 91 -1.22 8.89 -12.42
C LYS A 91 -0.99 7.95 -13.60
N ASN A 92 -0.88 8.53 -14.80
CA ASN A 92 -0.57 7.81 -16.04
C ASN A 92 0.93 7.46 -16.11
N GLU A 93 1.42 6.68 -15.16
CA GLU A 93 2.82 6.27 -15.04
C GLU A 93 2.92 4.79 -14.66
N VAL A 94 4.02 4.16 -15.07
CA VAL A 94 4.32 2.80 -14.61
C VAL A 94 4.62 2.85 -13.11
N PRO A 95 3.90 2.10 -12.26
CA PRO A 95 4.17 2.10 -10.83
C PRO A 95 5.61 1.66 -10.55
N SER A 96 6.39 2.53 -9.91
CA SER A 96 7.73 2.19 -9.45
C SER A 96 7.70 1.74 -7.99
N MET A 97 8.25 0.55 -7.72
CA MET A 97 8.38 0.03 -6.35
C MET A 97 9.73 0.30 -5.73
N THR A 98 10.68 0.87 -6.47
CA THR A 98 12.08 0.99 -6.05
C THR A 98 12.22 1.77 -4.74
N GLY A 99 11.53 2.91 -4.61
CA GLY A 99 11.56 3.70 -3.38
C GLY A 99 11.06 2.93 -2.17
N SER A 100 9.94 2.23 -2.32
CA SER A 100 9.35 1.40 -1.26
C SER A 100 10.27 0.25 -0.84
N LEU A 101 10.95 -0.38 -1.80
CA LEU A 101 11.91 -1.46 -1.52
C LEU A 101 13.15 -0.95 -0.76
N ILE A 102 13.68 0.22 -1.14
CA ILE A 102 14.80 0.85 -0.41
C ILE A 102 14.36 1.17 1.02
N LEU A 103 13.19 1.79 1.19
CA LEU A 103 12.68 2.15 2.51
C LEU A 103 12.43 0.90 3.37
N TRP A 104 11.93 -0.19 2.79
CA TRP A 104 11.74 -1.47 3.46
C TRP A 104 13.06 -2.09 3.93
N PHE A 105 14.10 -2.04 3.10
CA PHE A 105 15.43 -2.52 3.48
C PHE A 105 16.02 -1.69 4.63
N VAL A 106 15.92 -0.36 4.56
CA VAL A 106 16.37 0.54 5.64
C VAL A 106 15.59 0.27 6.93
N TYR A 107 14.26 0.11 6.83
CA TYR A 107 13.41 -0.24 7.97
C TYR A 107 13.86 -1.54 8.63
N SER A 108 14.19 -2.57 7.85
CA SER A 108 14.70 -3.84 8.35
C SER A 108 15.97 -3.64 9.20
N ILE A 109 16.92 -2.82 8.74
CA ILE A 109 18.14 -2.49 9.49
C ILE A 109 17.80 -1.75 10.80
N VAL A 110 16.94 -0.73 10.74
CA VAL A 110 16.55 0.08 11.92
C VAL A 110 15.86 -0.76 12.99
N ARG A 111 15.01 -1.73 12.59
CA ARG A 111 14.34 -2.64 13.51
C ARG A 111 15.34 -3.53 14.25
N TRP A 112 16.34 -4.07 13.55
CA TRP A 112 17.40 -4.89 14.17
C TRP A 112 18.22 -4.09 15.19
N ILE A 113 18.60 -2.85 14.87
CA ILE A 113 19.31 -1.95 15.78
C ILE A 113 18.45 -1.65 17.03
N SER A 114 17.17 -1.33 16.83
CA SER A 114 16.24 -0.95 17.90
C SER A 114 15.93 -2.10 18.86
N LEU A 115 15.73 -3.32 18.33
CA LEU A 115 15.52 -4.53 19.14
C LEU A 115 16.72 -4.82 20.04
N ARG A 116 17.95 -4.62 19.54
CA ARG A 116 19.17 -4.82 20.34
C ARG A 116 19.33 -3.75 21.43
N ALA A 117 19.02 -2.49 21.12
CA ALA A 117 19.05 -1.39 22.10
C ALA A 117 18.03 -1.58 23.23
N CYS A 118 16.88 -2.19 22.95
CA CYS A 118 15.89 -2.55 23.96
C CYS A 118 16.36 -3.73 24.83
N ASN A 119 16.94 -4.76 24.21
CA ASN A 119 17.51 -5.90 24.95
C ASN A 119 18.68 -5.48 25.86
N CYS A 120 19.53 -4.55 25.43
CA CYS A 120 20.60 -4.00 26.28
C CYS A 120 20.07 -3.18 27.46
N ARG A 121 18.92 -2.51 27.33
CA ARG A 121 18.28 -1.76 28.43
C ARG A 121 17.62 -2.69 29.45
N ASN A 122 16.92 -3.73 29.00
CA ASN A 122 16.30 -4.71 29.88
C ASN A 122 17.34 -5.57 30.63
N PHE A 123 18.46 -5.94 29.99
CA PHE A 123 19.52 -6.71 30.65
C PHE A 123 20.24 -5.89 31.74
N ARG A 124 20.28 -4.55 31.61
CA ARG A 124 20.86 -3.66 32.63
C ARG A 124 19.96 -3.45 33.85
N MET A 125 18.64 -3.61 33.72
CA MET A 125 17.68 -3.53 34.84
C MET A 125 17.63 -4.80 35.70
N VAL A 126 18.06 -5.96 35.18
CA VAL A 126 18.01 -7.25 35.91
C VAL A 126 19.30 -7.54 36.70
N MET A 127 20.39 -6.80 36.44
CA MET A 127 21.67 -6.93 37.16
C MET A 127 22.00 -5.69 38.02
N GLY A 128 21.00 -4.87 38.37
CA GLY A 128 21.14 -3.73 39.27
C GLY A 128 20.60 -4.03 40.65
#